data_AF-A0A524B0Q2-F1
#
_entry.id   AF-A0A524B0Q2-F1
#
_cell.length_a   1.000
_cell.length_b   1.000
_cell.length_c   1.000
_cell.angle_alpha   90.00
_cell.angle_beta   90.00
_cell.angle_gamma   90.00
#
_symmetry.space_group_name_H-M   'P 1'
#
loop_
_entity.id
_entity.type
_entity.pdbx_description
1 polymer ?
#
loop_
_entity_poly.entity_id
_entity_poly.type
_entity_poly.pdbx_seq_one_letter_code
_entity_poly.pdbx_strand_id
1 'polypeptide(L)'
;MPANDDSMTSPQLELLLSKVDSKFSLVTLAAQRSRQLQDYYRPEGAVSQKLIPPQVPSLRKLLSLSFEEIAAGKIVRISGDEVREREAAEAAAAADAAAALLGEGDSADE
;
A
#
# COMPACT_ATOMS: atom_id res chain seq x y z
N MET A 1 -19.07 26.06 8.32
CA MET A 1 -18.06 26.63 7.40
C MET A 1 -17.61 25.52 6.48
N PRO A 2 -17.54 25.71 5.15
CA PRO A 2 -16.94 24.71 4.29
C PRO A 2 -15.49 24.50 4.76
N ALA A 3 -15.08 23.24 4.91
CA ALA A 3 -13.68 22.94 5.18
C ALA A 3 -12.87 23.55 4.04
N ASN A 4 -11.85 24.34 4.36
CA ASN A 4 -10.95 24.85 3.33
C ASN A 4 -10.13 23.66 2.83
N ASP A 5 -10.68 23.02 1.79
CA ASP A 5 -10.08 22.07 0.84
C ASP A 5 -8.58 22.29 0.65
N ASP A 6 -8.19 23.57 0.58
CA ASP A 6 -6.89 24.02 0.14
C ASP A 6 -5.91 24.45 1.26
N SER A 7 -6.28 24.30 2.54
CA SER A 7 -5.38 24.65 3.65
C SER A 7 -4.24 23.63 3.84
N MET A 8 -3.08 24.10 4.32
CA MET A 8 -1.97 23.25 4.80
C MET A 8 -2.35 22.38 6.01
N THR A 9 -3.41 22.76 6.73
CA THR A 9 -3.94 21.99 7.87
C THR A 9 -5.03 20.99 7.46
N SER A 10 -5.32 20.86 6.16
CA SER A 10 -6.23 19.87 5.61
C SER A 10 -5.43 18.72 4.97
N PRO A 11 -5.70 17.45 5.31
CA PRO A 11 -6.72 16.95 6.25
C PRO A 11 -6.36 17.18 7.74
N GLN A 12 -7.38 17.19 8.61
CA GLN A 12 -7.21 17.40 10.06
C GLN A 12 -6.35 16.30 10.70
N LEU A 13 -5.48 16.69 11.65
CA LEU A 13 -4.55 15.78 12.29
C LEU A 13 -5.29 14.71 13.12
N GLU A 14 -6.38 15.07 13.78
CA GLU A 14 -7.19 14.17 14.61
C GLU A 14 -7.76 13.01 13.78
N LEU A 15 -8.21 13.32 12.55
CA LEU A 15 -8.69 12.32 11.60
C LEU A 15 -7.56 11.36 11.17
N LEU A 16 -6.36 11.88 10.95
CA LEU A 16 -5.22 11.04 10.59
C LEU A 16 -4.76 10.15 11.74
N LEU A 17 -4.76 10.69 12.97
CA LEU A 17 -4.40 9.93 14.16
C LEU A 17 -5.42 8.86 14.51
N SER A 18 -6.67 8.96 14.08
CA SER A 18 -7.64 7.87 14.25
C SER A 18 -7.40 6.70 13.29
N LYS A 19 -6.48 6.81 12.33
CA LYS A 19 -6.16 5.75 11.34
C LYS A 19 -4.91 4.95 11.68
N VAL A 20 -4.13 5.39 12.66
CA VAL A 20 -2.83 4.79 13.02
C VAL A 20 -2.61 4.77 14.52
N ASP A 21 -1.74 3.89 14.97
CA ASP A 21 -1.52 3.65 16.40
C ASP A 21 -0.68 4.74 17.09
N SER A 22 0.11 5.50 16.32
CA SER A 22 1.08 6.45 16.85
C SER A 22 1.39 7.60 15.88
N LYS A 23 1.74 8.76 16.44
CA LYS A 23 2.19 9.94 15.68
C LYS A 23 3.40 9.63 14.79
N PHE A 24 4.31 8.79 15.27
CA PHE A 24 5.49 8.41 14.50
C PHE A 24 5.14 7.47 13.34
N SER A 25 4.18 6.56 13.56
CA SER A 25 3.66 5.68 12.51
C SER A 25 2.99 6.47 11.39
N LEU A 26 2.29 7.56 11.71
CA LEU A 26 1.71 8.46 10.70
C LEU A 26 2.79 9.03 9.77
N VAL A 27 3.89 9.52 10.35
CA VAL A 27 4.98 10.15 9.60
C VAL A 27 5.65 9.15 8.66
N THR A 28 5.97 7.95 9.15
CA THR A 28 6.63 6.93 8.32
C THR A 28 5.71 6.42 7.22
N LEU A 29 4.43 6.18 7.51
CA LEU A 29 3.43 5.74 6.53
C LEU A 29 3.25 6.78 5.40
N ALA A 30 3.03 8.05 5.76
CA ALA A 30 2.83 9.12 4.80
C ALA A 30 4.08 9.39 3.95
N ALA A 31 5.27 9.32 4.55
CA ALA A 31 6.54 9.50 3.84
C ALA A 31 6.81 8.35 2.86
N GLN A 32 6.60 7.10 3.27
CA GLN A 32 6.77 5.94 2.41
C GLN A 32 5.80 5.98 1.24
N ARG A 33 4.52 6.28 1.49
CA ARG A 33 3.53 6.40 0.44
C ARG A 33 3.86 7.55 -0.53
N SER A 34 4.34 8.68 -0.02
CA SER A 34 4.78 9.79 -0.88
C SER A 34 5.93 9.39 -1.82
N ARG A 35 6.88 8.56 -1.37
CA ARG A 35 7.96 8.03 -2.23
C ARG A 35 7.41 7.10 -3.32
N GLN A 36 6.47 6.21 -2.98
CA GLN A 36 5.80 5.36 -3.98
C GLN A 36 5.10 6.19 -5.05
N LEU A 37 4.43 7.28 -4.65
CA LEU A 37 3.80 8.21 -5.58
C LEU A 37 4.84 8.95 -6.43
N GLN A 38 5.98 9.35 -5.87
CA GLN A 38 7.07 9.96 -6.64
C GLN A 38 7.60 9.01 -7.70
N ASP A 39 7.78 7.73 -7.36
CA ASP A 39 8.20 6.70 -8.29
C ASP A 39 7.14 6.50 -9.39
N TYR A 40 5.85 6.58 -9.06
CA TYR A 40 4.76 6.42 -10.05
C TYR A 40 4.75 7.53 -11.10
N TYR A 41 5.00 8.76 -10.67
CA TYR A 41 5.06 9.91 -11.56
C TYR A 41 6.43 10.10 -12.24
N ARG A 42 7.37 9.16 -12.06
CA ARG A 42 8.70 9.26 -12.67
C ARG A 42 8.59 9.04 -14.19
N PRO A 43 9.08 9.98 -15.03
CA PRO A 43 8.90 9.93 -16.48
C PRO A 43 9.77 8.87 -17.19
N GLU A 44 10.64 8.16 -16.47
CA GLU A 44 11.65 7.27 -17.07
C GLU A 44 11.23 5.80 -16.99
N GLY A 45 11.32 5.10 -18.13
CA GLY A 45 10.65 3.84 -18.47
C GLY A 45 11.14 2.56 -17.79
N ALA A 46 11.47 2.60 -16.50
CA ALA A 46 11.57 1.39 -15.68
C ALA A 46 10.24 1.21 -14.94
N VAL A 47 9.20 0.81 -15.67
CA VAL A 47 7.93 0.39 -15.08
C VAL A 47 8.18 -0.91 -14.33
N SER A 48 8.62 -0.82 -13.07
CA SER A 48 8.47 -1.95 -12.18
C SER A 48 6.97 -2.25 -12.13
N GLN A 49 6.58 -3.48 -12.43
CA GLN A 49 5.18 -3.91 -12.60
C GLN A 49 4.31 -3.76 -11.33
N LYS A 50 4.84 -3.17 -10.26
CA LYS A 50 4.22 -3.09 -8.93
C LYS A 50 3.97 -1.65 -8.44
N LEU A 51 4.02 -0.63 -9.30
CA LEU A 51 3.75 0.73 -8.85
C LEU A 51 2.25 0.98 -8.67
N ILE A 52 1.87 1.34 -7.44
CA ILE A 52 0.48 1.59 -7.05
C ILE A 52 0.11 3.03 -7.46
N PRO A 53 -0.90 3.22 -8.33
CA PRO A 53 -1.32 4.55 -8.76
C PRO A 53 -1.91 5.37 -7.60
N PRO A 54 -2.09 6.68 -7.78
CA PRO A 54 -2.88 7.52 -6.88
C PRO A 54 -4.27 6.92 -6.67
N GLN A 55 -4.67 6.78 -5.43
CA GLN A 55 -5.94 6.17 -5.04
C GLN A 55 -7.04 7.21 -4.82
N VAL A 56 -6.69 8.49 -4.63
CA VAL A 56 -7.61 9.62 -4.47
C VAL A 56 -7.37 10.63 -5.61
N PRO A 57 -8.44 11.20 -6.22
CA PRO A 57 -8.29 12.24 -7.24
C PRO A 57 -7.89 13.57 -6.58
N SER A 58 -6.61 13.89 -6.57
CA SER A 58 -6.08 15.15 -6.02
C SER A 58 -4.85 15.60 -6.80
N LEU A 59 -4.69 16.91 -6.92
CA LEU A 59 -3.60 17.57 -7.66
C LEU A 59 -2.55 18.18 -6.72
N ARG A 60 -2.64 17.88 -5.42
CA ARG A 60 -1.76 18.43 -4.41
C ARG A 60 -0.38 17.78 -4.44
N LYS A 61 0.56 18.34 -3.68
CA LYS A 61 1.89 17.76 -3.50
C LYS A 61 1.77 16.34 -2.95
N LEU A 62 2.71 15.47 -3.31
CA LEU A 62 2.61 14.04 -3.07
C LEU A 62 2.54 13.65 -1.58
N LEU A 63 3.06 14.50 -0.67
CA LEU A 63 2.89 14.32 0.77
C LEU A 63 1.47 14.66 1.24
N SER A 64 0.86 15.71 0.70
CA SER A 64 -0.54 16.05 0.98
C SER A 64 -1.48 15.00 0.41
N LEU A 65 -1.19 14.51 -0.81
CA LEU A 65 -1.91 13.41 -1.44
C LEU A 65 -1.85 12.14 -0.58
N SER A 66 -0.69 11.79 -0.01
CA SER A 66 -0.58 10.62 0.86
C SER A 66 -1.41 10.77 2.14
N PHE A 67 -1.50 11.97 2.72
CA PHE A 67 -2.41 12.21 3.85
C PHE A 67 -3.89 12.09 3.46
N GLU A 68 -4.29 12.54 2.27
CA GLU A 68 -5.67 12.39 1.76
C GLU A 68 -6.02 10.92 1.53
N GLU A 69 -5.10 10.11 1.01
CA GLU A 69 -5.29 8.68 0.84
C GLU A 69 -5.41 7.94 2.19
N ILE A 70 -4.63 8.34 3.20
CA ILE A 70 -4.71 7.80 4.56
C ILE A 70 -6.05 8.21 5.21
N ALA A 71 -6.45 9.48 5.07
CA ALA A 71 -7.73 9.97 5.58
C ALA A 71 -8.92 9.22 4.96
N ALA A 72 -8.84 8.94 3.65
CA ALA A 72 -9.82 8.14 2.91
C ALA A 72 -9.77 6.62 3.25
N GLY A 73 -8.80 6.18 4.07
CA GLY A 73 -8.65 4.78 4.47
C GLY A 73 -8.16 3.85 3.35
N LYS A 74 -7.59 4.39 2.27
CA LYS A 74 -7.10 3.60 1.14
C LYS A 74 -5.68 3.05 1.35
N ILE A 75 -4.95 3.64 2.30
CA ILE A 75 -3.61 3.25 2.69
C ILE A 75 -3.64 2.88 4.16
N VAL A 76 -3.27 1.64 4.47
CA VAL A 76 -3.30 1.07 5.81
C VAL A 76 -1.91 0.57 6.17
N ARG A 77 -1.49 0.82 7.40
CA ARG A 77 -0.28 0.25 7.96
C ARG A 77 -0.57 -1.20 8.35
N ILE A 78 0.28 -2.10 7.89
CA ILE A 78 0.35 -3.48 8.38
C ILE A 78 1.59 -3.64 9.28
N SER A 79 1.44 -4.43 10.34
CA SER A 79 2.53 -4.78 11.24
C SER A 79 3.51 -5.74 10.59
N GLY A 80 4.75 -5.77 11.09
CA GLY A 80 5.76 -6.68 10.57
C GLY A 80 5.45 -8.17 10.81
N ASP A 81 4.68 -8.46 11.87
CA ASP A 81 4.18 -9.82 12.14
C ASP A 81 3.15 -10.24 11.09
N GLU A 82 2.16 -9.39 10.80
CA GLU A 82 1.16 -9.63 9.75
C GLU A 82 1.81 -9.80 8.37
N VAL A 83 2.85 -9.03 8.06
CA VAL A 83 3.62 -9.18 6.81
C VAL A 83 4.28 -10.57 6.75
N ARG A 84 4.96 -10.99 7.82
CA ARG A 84 5.62 -12.30 7.87
C ARG A 84 4.63 -13.46 7.76
N GLU A 85 3.48 -13.36 8.43
CA GLU A 85 2.42 -14.37 8.34
C GLU A 85 1.86 -14.47 6.92
N ARG A 86 1.62 -13.33 6.27
CA ARG A 86 1.14 -13.28 4.88
C ARG A 86 2.16 -13.85 3.90
N GLU A 87 3.43 -13.52 4.06
CA GLU A 87 4.53 -14.09 3.26
C GLU A 87 4.67 -15.60 3.46
N ALA A 88 4.56 -16.09 4.70
CA ALA A 88 4.60 -17.52 5.00
C ALA A 88 3.40 -18.26 4.39
N ALA A 89 2.21 -17.67 4.42
CA ALA A 89 1.02 -18.22 3.78
C ALA A 89 1.13 -18.23 2.25
N GLU A 90 1.64 -17.15 1.64
CA GLU A 90 1.91 -17.09 0.20
C GLU A 90 2.96 -18.14 -0.21
N ALA A 91 4.01 -18.35 0.60
CA ALA A 91 5.03 -19.38 0.36
C ALA A 91 4.48 -20.81 0.50
N ALA A 92 3.63 -21.06 1.50
CA ALA A 92 2.98 -22.36 1.67
C ALA A 92 2.00 -22.65 0.52
N ALA A 93 1.23 -21.66 0.06
CA ALA A 93 0.35 -21.79 -1.10
C ALA A 93 1.14 -22.02 -2.40
N ALA A 94 2.29 -21.37 -2.57
CA ALA A 94 3.17 -21.62 -3.72
C ALA A 94 3.76 -23.04 -3.67
N ALA A 95 4.09 -23.56 -2.49
CA ALA A 95 4.59 -24.92 -2.32
C ALA A 95 3.49 -25.97 -2.60
N ASP A 96 2.26 -25.74 -2.13
CA ASP A 96 1.10 -26.59 -2.41
C ASP A 96 0.77 -26.62 -3.91
N ALA A 97 0.73 -25.45 -4.56
CA ALA A 97 0.53 -25.36 -6.01
C ALA A 97 1.63 -26.08 -6.81
N ALA A 98 2.89 -25.98 -6.37
CA ALA A 98 4.00 -26.72 -6.98
C ALA A 98 3.88 -28.24 -6.78
N ALA A 99 3.41 -28.69 -5.61
CA ALA A 99 3.17 -30.11 -5.33
C ALA A 99 2.01 -30.68 -6.16
N ALA A 100 0.93 -29.93 -6.34
CA ALA A 100 -0.20 -30.33 -7.19
C ALA A 100 0.22 -30.51 -8.66
N LEU A 101 1.04 -29.60 -9.20
CA LEU A 101 1.61 -29.70 -10.55
C LEU A 101 2.51 -30.93 -10.75
N LEU A 102 3.17 -31.41 -9.69
CA LEU A 102 4.02 -32.61 -9.73
C LEU A 102 3.23 -33.92 -9.60
N GLY A 103 2.04 -33.88 -8.97
CA GLY A 103 1.19 -35.05 -8.75
C GLY A 103 0.33 -35.46 -9.96
N GLU A 104 0.14 -34.59 -10.94
CA GLU A 104 -0.73 -34.84 -12.10
C GLU A 104 -0.03 -35.62 -13.24
N GLY A 105 1.25 -35.95 -13.09
CA GLY A 105 2.07 -36.65 -14.09
C GLY A 105 2.15 -38.18 -13.95
N ASP A 106 1.52 -38.81 -12.94
CA ASP A 106 1.74 -40.22 -12.58
C ASP A 106 0.54 -41.16 -12.88
N SER A 107 -0.48 -40.70 -13.61
CA SER A 107 -1.70 -41.50 -13.89
C SER A 107 -1.89 -41.92 -15.35
N ALA A 108 -0.84 -41.85 -16.18
CA ALA A 108 -0.90 -42.21 -17.59
C ALA A 108 0.13 -43.28 -17.98
N ASP A 109 0.15 -44.41 -17.29
CA ASP A 109 0.78 -45.65 -17.77
C ASP A 109 0.14 -46.87 -17.06
N GLU A 110 -1.01 -47.34 -17.56
CA GLU A 110 -1.44 -48.74 -17.47
C GLU A 110 -2.09 -49.19 -18.79
#